data_AF-I1BW72-F1
#
_entry.id   AF-I1BW72-F1
#
_cell.length_a   1.000
_cell.length_b   1.000
_cell.length_c   1.000
_cell.angle_alpha   90.00
_cell.angle_beta   90.00
_cell.angle_gamma   90.00
#
_symmetry.space_group_name_H-M   'P 1'
#
loop_
_entity.id
_entity.type
_entity.pdbx_description
1 polymer ?
#
loop_
_entity_poly.entity_id
_entity_poly.type
_entity_poly.pdbx_seq_one_letter_code
_entity_poly.pdbx_strand_id
1 'polypeptide(L)'
;MLPSTIITDLGYYTRPIWDKNTNNFKLIPHYYAESVPLKTLCELHGWNEKKDKNIKVYDAVIFSVELDLLEIRIRELWDIVDTFVILESNATFTGETKKLTFSEHKQRFKFAEEKLHHITINQYPLPAGEGPFYNENQMRRAMDSALIEAGVQEGDLIIMSDVDEIVRPQTLSILKACDGVPDVLHLQLKNYLYSFEFFLDSNSWRAHIAGTVPFVFVQLVNFSLK
;
A
#
# COMPACT_ATOMS: atom_id res chain seq x y z
N MET A 1 -12.39 18.44 29.13
CA MET A 1 -11.39 18.99 28.19
C MET A 1 -10.05 18.42 28.58
N LEU A 2 -9.54 17.43 27.84
CA LEU A 2 -8.17 16.97 28.01
C LEU A 2 -7.26 17.97 27.27
N PRO A 3 -6.21 18.52 27.92
CA PRO A 3 -5.29 19.41 27.24
C PRO A 3 -4.54 18.59 26.18
N SER A 4 -4.61 19.04 24.93
CA SER A 4 -3.81 18.50 23.83
C SER A 4 -2.36 18.91 24.02
N THR A 5 -1.62 18.17 24.84
CA THR A 5 -0.17 18.31 24.91
C THR A 5 0.39 17.64 23.67
N ILE A 6 0.67 18.41 22.62
CA ILE A 6 1.50 17.94 21.52
C ILE A 6 2.88 17.67 22.13
N ILE A 7 3.24 16.40 22.30
CA ILE A 7 4.58 16.01 22.73
C ILE A 7 5.46 16.07 21.48
N THR A 8 6.01 17.24 21.19
CA THR A 8 7.12 17.37 20.24
C THR A 8 8.39 16.90 20.94
N ASP A 9 8.83 15.68 20.65
CA ASP A 9 10.07 15.14 21.19
C ASP A 9 11.29 15.71 20.45
N LEU A 10 12.50 15.44 20.99
CA LEU A 10 13.74 15.86 20.36
C LEU A 10 13.84 15.30 18.92
N GLY A 11 13.30 14.09 18.71
CA GLY A 11 13.04 13.46 17.42
C GLY A 11 12.47 14.44 16.38
N TYR A 12 11.35 15.06 16.70
CA TYR A 12 10.68 16.01 15.82
C TYR A 12 11.53 17.25 15.51
N TYR A 13 12.24 17.79 16.51
CA TYR A 13 13.06 19.00 16.33
C TYR A 13 14.32 18.79 15.51
N THR A 14 14.93 17.61 15.63
CA THR A 14 16.13 17.27 14.89
C THR A 14 15.81 16.50 13.61
N ARG A 15 14.52 16.28 13.29
CA ARG A 15 14.03 15.74 12.01
C ARG A 15 14.71 16.39 10.80
N PRO A 16 14.83 17.72 10.66
CA PRO A 16 15.50 18.33 9.50
C PRO A 16 16.99 17.97 9.35
N ILE A 17 17.64 17.44 10.38
CA ILE A 17 19.08 17.10 10.40
C ILE A 17 19.33 15.69 9.85
N TRP A 18 18.40 14.74 10.01
CA TRP A 18 18.50 13.38 9.47
C TRP A 18 17.47 13.04 8.40
N ASP A 19 16.33 13.72 8.37
CA ASP A 19 15.34 13.71 7.29
C ASP A 19 15.85 14.59 6.15
N LYS A 20 17.05 14.22 5.68
CA LYS A 20 17.59 14.73 4.43
C LYS A 20 16.75 14.03 3.36
N ASN A 21 16.09 14.81 2.51
CA ASN A 21 15.37 14.28 1.36
C ASN A 21 16.39 13.71 0.36
N THR A 22 16.90 12.49 0.63
CA THR A 22 18.00 11.84 -0.07
C THR A 22 17.55 11.04 -1.28
N ASN A 23 16.25 10.96 -1.53
CA ASN A 23 15.74 10.08 -2.57
C ASN A 23 15.77 10.80 -3.91
N ASN A 24 16.89 10.65 -4.63
CA ASN A 24 16.95 10.97 -6.06
C ASN A 24 16.09 9.93 -6.82
N PHE A 25 14.78 10.15 -6.86
CA PHE A 25 13.88 9.31 -7.64
C PHE A 25 14.12 9.53 -9.14
N LYS A 26 14.32 8.44 -9.87
CA LYS A 26 14.24 8.47 -11.33
C LYS A 26 12.76 8.44 -11.72
N LEU A 27 12.23 9.59 -12.14
CA LEU A 27 10.86 9.69 -12.61
C LEU A 27 10.66 8.85 -13.88
N ILE A 28 9.70 7.93 -13.84
CA ILE A 28 9.20 7.22 -15.02
C ILE A 28 7.86 7.87 -15.38
N PRO A 29 7.77 8.58 -16.52
CA PRO A 29 6.51 9.17 -16.96
C PRO A 29 5.46 8.07 -17.21
N HIS A 30 4.25 8.27 -16.73
CA HIS A 30 3.14 7.35 -16.95
C HIS A 30 2.43 7.67 -18.27
N TYR A 31 2.73 6.90 -19.31
CA TYR A 31 2.06 7.01 -20.61
C TYR A 31 0.81 6.12 -20.64
N TYR A 32 -0.36 6.70 -20.83
CA TYR A 32 -1.60 5.95 -20.96
C TYR A 32 -2.63 6.67 -21.84
N ALA A 33 -3.37 5.91 -22.64
CA ALA A 33 -4.57 6.34 -23.34
C ALA A 33 -5.46 5.12 -23.64
N GLU A 34 -6.79 5.30 -23.58
CA GLU A 34 -7.77 4.20 -23.64
C GLU A 34 -7.72 3.36 -24.93
N SER A 35 -7.41 3.97 -26.07
CA SER A 35 -7.41 3.29 -27.37
C SER A 35 -6.01 2.83 -27.82
N VAL A 36 -5.01 2.90 -26.94
CA VAL A 36 -3.64 2.49 -27.28
C VAL A 36 -3.42 1.04 -26.83
N PRO A 37 -2.97 0.13 -27.71
CA PRO A 37 -2.69 -1.25 -27.34
C PRO A 37 -1.63 -1.35 -26.24
N LEU A 38 -1.78 -2.31 -25.31
CA LEU A 38 -0.84 -2.54 -24.20
C LEU A 38 0.61 -2.71 -24.69
N LYS A 39 0.82 -3.42 -25.80
CA LYS A 39 2.13 -3.57 -26.43
C LYS A 39 2.79 -2.21 -26.71
N THR A 40 2.06 -1.29 -27.32
CA THR A 40 2.55 0.07 -27.62
C THR A 40 2.78 0.87 -26.34
N LEU A 41 1.93 0.69 -25.32
CA LEU A 41 2.16 1.31 -24.00
C LEU A 41 3.46 0.80 -23.38
N CYS A 42 3.76 -0.51 -23.42
CA CYS A 42 5.04 -1.04 -22.94
C CYS A 42 6.21 -0.40 -23.70
N GLU A 43 6.15 -0.37 -25.04
CA GLU A 43 7.21 0.20 -25.89
C GLU A 43 7.47 1.69 -25.57
N LEU A 44 6.42 2.48 -25.28
CA LEU A 44 6.54 3.90 -24.90
C LEU A 44 7.30 4.10 -23.58
N HIS A 45 7.22 3.13 -22.66
CA HIS A 45 7.99 3.14 -21.41
C HIS A 45 9.40 2.55 -21.58
N GLY A 46 9.76 2.08 -22.77
CA GLY A 46 11.01 1.35 -23.02
C GLY A 46 10.98 -0.10 -22.54
N TRP A 47 9.79 -0.66 -22.39
CA TRP A 47 9.54 -2.03 -21.94
C TRP A 47 9.03 -2.90 -23.09
N ASN A 48 9.06 -4.22 -22.89
CA ASN A 48 8.51 -5.18 -23.84
C ASN A 48 7.18 -5.73 -23.32
N GLU A 49 6.34 -6.27 -24.20
CA GLU A 49 5.16 -7.00 -23.76
C GLU A 49 5.57 -8.33 -23.11
N LYS A 50 5.02 -8.64 -21.93
CA LYS A 50 5.31 -9.85 -21.18
C LYS A 50 4.72 -11.07 -21.92
N LYS A 51 5.52 -12.12 -22.05
CA LYS A 51 5.09 -13.38 -22.69
C LYS A 51 4.20 -14.21 -21.77
N ASP A 52 4.52 -14.21 -20.48
CA ASP A 52 3.70 -14.86 -19.46
C ASP A 52 2.54 -13.95 -19.05
N LYS A 53 1.33 -14.49 -19.12
CA LYS A 53 0.09 -13.79 -18.79
C LYS A 53 -0.50 -14.23 -17.45
N ASN A 54 0.13 -15.18 -16.76
CA ASN A 54 -0.40 -15.76 -15.53
C ASN A 54 0.07 -15.02 -14.26
N ILE A 55 0.40 -13.74 -14.38
CA ILE A 55 0.83 -12.90 -13.25
C ILE A 55 -0.39 -12.47 -12.46
N LYS A 56 -0.38 -12.73 -11.17
CA LYS A 56 -1.43 -12.26 -10.27
C LYS A 56 -1.08 -10.91 -9.66
N VAL A 57 -2.11 -10.16 -9.30
CA VAL A 57 -1.99 -8.87 -8.62
C VAL A 57 -2.59 -9.00 -7.22
N TYR A 58 -1.78 -8.69 -6.22
CA TYR A 58 -2.16 -8.65 -4.82
C TYR A 58 -2.21 -7.20 -4.34
N ASP A 59 -3.33 -6.80 -3.76
CA ASP A 59 -3.50 -5.49 -3.14
C ASP A 59 -3.49 -5.63 -1.62
N ALA A 60 -2.43 -5.16 -0.97
CA ALA A 60 -2.17 -5.36 0.44
C ALA A 60 -2.33 -4.06 1.22
N VAL A 61 -3.24 -4.06 2.20
CA VAL A 61 -3.53 -2.89 3.04
C VAL A 61 -3.53 -3.24 4.53
N ILE A 62 -2.98 -2.34 5.34
CA ILE A 62 -3.15 -2.37 6.79
C ILE A 62 -4.40 -1.56 7.11
N PHE A 63 -5.43 -2.22 7.65
CA PHE A 63 -6.74 -1.62 7.86
C PHE A 63 -6.97 -1.17 9.30
N SER A 64 -7.63 -0.01 9.46
CA SER A 64 -8.04 0.51 10.76
C SER A 64 -9.54 0.73 10.90
N VAL A 65 -10.08 1.76 10.24
CA VAL A 65 -11.48 2.20 10.43
C VAL A 65 -12.16 2.65 9.13
N GLU A 66 -11.42 2.77 8.04
CA GLU A 66 -11.79 3.44 6.79
C GLU A 66 -12.68 2.57 5.87
N LEU A 67 -13.80 2.07 6.39
CA LEU A 67 -14.69 1.12 5.69
C LEU A 67 -15.14 1.62 4.31
N ASP A 68 -15.50 2.91 4.20
CA ASP A 68 -15.97 3.50 2.95
C ASP A 68 -14.86 3.58 1.89
N LEU A 69 -13.65 3.98 2.31
CA LEU A 69 -12.50 4.05 1.42
C LEU A 69 -12.05 2.66 0.98
N LEU A 70 -12.09 1.68 1.88
CA LEU A 70 -11.79 0.29 1.54
C LEU A 70 -12.78 -0.25 0.50
N GLU A 71 -14.08 0.03 0.66
CA GLU A 71 -15.08 -0.39 -0.34
C GLU A 71 -14.84 0.28 -1.69
N ILE A 72 -14.55 1.59 -1.72
CA ILE A 72 -14.21 2.31 -2.95
C ILE A 72 -12.98 1.69 -3.60
N ARG A 73 -11.91 1.45 -2.82
CA ARG A 73 -10.67 0.83 -3.30
C ARG A 73 -10.90 -0.53 -3.94
N ILE A 74 -11.62 -1.44 -3.24
CA ILE A 74 -11.90 -2.78 -3.74
C ILE A 74 -12.71 -2.72 -5.03
N ARG A 75 -13.71 -1.84 -5.11
CA ARG A 75 -14.55 -1.67 -6.31
C ARG A 75 -13.76 -1.09 -7.49
N GLU A 76 -12.93 -0.08 -7.25
CA GLU A 76 -12.10 0.54 -8.28
C GLU A 76 -11.09 -0.45 -8.86
N LEU A 77 -10.51 -1.30 -8.01
CA LEU A 77 -9.47 -2.25 -8.39
C LEU A 77 -10.00 -3.65 -8.76
N TRP A 78 -11.32 -3.85 -8.73
CA TRP A 78 -11.96 -5.16 -8.79
C TRP A 78 -11.55 -6.00 -10.00
N ASP A 79 -11.45 -5.36 -11.17
CA ASP A 79 -11.21 -6.05 -12.45
C ASP A 79 -9.73 -6.44 -12.66
N ILE A 80 -8.81 -5.82 -11.92
CA ILE A 80 -7.36 -6.02 -12.12
C ILE A 80 -6.69 -6.77 -10.98
N VAL A 81 -7.19 -6.61 -9.75
CA VAL A 81 -6.67 -7.30 -8.56
C VAL A 81 -7.24 -8.70 -8.46
N ASP A 82 -6.35 -9.67 -8.26
CA ASP A 82 -6.69 -11.08 -8.11
C ASP A 82 -7.00 -11.40 -6.63
N THR A 83 -6.25 -10.82 -5.69
CA THR A 83 -6.47 -11.00 -4.25
C THR A 83 -6.26 -9.69 -3.47
N PHE A 84 -7.22 -9.34 -2.61
CA PHE A 84 -7.13 -8.24 -1.65
C PHE A 84 -6.69 -8.79 -0.29
N VAL A 85 -5.49 -8.44 0.15
CA VAL A 85 -4.91 -8.85 1.43
C VAL A 85 -5.16 -7.74 2.45
N ILE A 86 -6.00 -8.01 3.44
CA ILE A 86 -6.37 -7.05 4.47
C ILE A 86 -5.78 -7.52 5.80
N LEU A 87 -4.83 -6.76 6.32
CA LEU A 87 -4.27 -6.98 7.65
C LEU A 87 -4.95 -6.05 8.65
N GLU A 88 -5.59 -6.60 9.67
CA GLU A 88 -6.26 -5.83 10.72
C GLU A 88 -5.62 -6.11 12.09
N SER A 89 -5.29 -5.05 12.84
CA SER A 89 -4.78 -5.17 14.20
C SER A 89 -5.84 -4.84 15.26
N ASN A 90 -5.79 -5.51 16.42
CA ASN A 90 -6.56 -5.15 17.62
C ASN A 90 -5.92 -3.99 18.42
N ALA A 91 -4.84 -3.38 17.92
CA ALA A 91 -4.25 -2.17 18.49
C ALA A 91 -3.95 -1.11 17.42
N THR A 92 -3.88 0.15 17.85
CA THR A 92 -3.34 1.25 17.06
C THR A 92 -1.81 1.14 16.97
N PHE A 93 -1.18 1.92 16.07
CA PHE A 93 0.27 2.01 16.02
C PHE A 93 0.90 2.49 17.35
N THR A 94 0.17 3.28 18.13
CA THR A 94 0.57 3.75 19.47
C THR A 94 0.33 2.72 20.58
N GLY A 95 -0.23 1.55 20.27
CA GLY A 95 -0.45 0.45 21.22
C GLY A 95 -1.76 0.51 22.00
N GLU A 96 -2.69 1.40 21.63
CA GLU A 96 -4.02 1.45 22.25
C GLU A 96 -4.91 0.35 21.66
N THR A 97 -5.63 -0.37 22.52
CA THR A 97 -6.57 -1.41 22.07
C THR A 97 -7.69 -0.80 21.23
N LYS A 98 -7.92 -1.36 20.04
CA LYS A 98 -9.02 -1.01 19.14
C LYS A 98 -9.86 -2.23 18.81
N LYS A 99 -11.13 -1.99 18.47
CA LYS A 99 -12.00 -3.01 17.92
C LYS A 99 -11.52 -3.42 16.53
N LEU A 100 -11.82 -4.65 16.16
CA LEU A 100 -11.60 -5.17 14.82
C LEU A 100 -12.75 -4.70 13.91
N THR A 101 -12.73 -3.43 13.53
CA THR A 101 -13.77 -2.75 12.73
C THR A 101 -14.13 -3.50 11.44
N PHE A 102 -13.15 -3.98 10.67
CA PHE A 102 -13.41 -4.77 9.46
C PHE A 102 -14.08 -6.09 9.82
N SER A 103 -13.57 -6.79 10.83
CA SER A 103 -14.17 -8.04 11.32
C SER A 103 -15.64 -7.87 11.72
N GLU A 104 -15.96 -6.79 12.44
CA GLU A 104 -17.35 -6.46 12.85
C GLU A 104 -18.26 -6.14 11.65
N HIS A 105 -17.71 -5.64 10.55
CA HIS A 105 -18.45 -5.22 9.36
C HIS A 105 -18.19 -6.09 8.13
N LYS A 106 -17.61 -7.29 8.30
CA LYS A 106 -17.20 -8.17 7.18
C LYS A 106 -18.34 -8.48 6.22
N GLN A 107 -19.58 -8.55 6.73
CA GLN A 107 -20.78 -8.75 5.94
C GLN A 107 -20.99 -7.68 4.85
N ARG A 108 -20.52 -6.44 5.06
CA ARG A 108 -20.56 -5.35 4.08
C ARG A 108 -19.74 -5.70 2.82
N PHE A 109 -18.68 -6.48 2.99
CA PHE A 109 -17.74 -6.86 1.93
C PHE A 109 -18.05 -8.24 1.32
N LYS A 110 -19.25 -8.78 1.55
CA LYS A 110 -19.67 -10.07 0.99
C LYS A 110 -19.55 -10.12 -0.54
N PHE A 111 -19.70 -8.98 -1.21
CA PHE A 111 -19.54 -8.88 -2.67
C PHE A 111 -18.12 -9.23 -3.15
N ALA A 112 -17.11 -9.10 -2.28
CA ALA A 112 -15.71 -9.33 -2.58
C ALA A 112 -15.14 -10.58 -1.91
N GLU A 113 -15.97 -11.38 -1.24
CA GLU A 113 -15.54 -12.53 -0.41
C GLU A 113 -14.63 -13.51 -1.16
N GLU A 114 -14.84 -13.68 -2.47
CA GLU A 114 -14.03 -14.58 -3.31
C GLU A 114 -12.58 -14.12 -3.53
N LYS A 115 -12.30 -12.82 -3.41
CA LYS A 115 -10.95 -12.23 -3.59
C LYS A 115 -10.34 -11.75 -2.27
N LEU A 116 -11.04 -11.87 -1.14
CA LEU A 116 -10.59 -11.29 0.12
C LEU A 116 -9.80 -12.30 0.96
N HIS A 117 -8.55 -11.95 1.26
CA HIS A 117 -7.72 -12.63 2.24
C HIS A 117 -7.53 -11.70 3.46
N HIS A 118 -8.33 -11.93 4.50
CA HIS A 118 -8.34 -11.10 5.71
C HIS A 118 -7.66 -11.80 6.87
N ILE A 119 -6.62 -11.17 7.42
CA ILE A 119 -5.85 -11.65 8.56
C ILE A 119 -5.95 -10.65 9.71
N THR A 120 -6.13 -11.17 10.92
CA THR A 120 -6.14 -10.38 12.15
C THR A 120 -4.89 -10.66 12.98
N ILE A 121 -4.26 -9.61 13.51
CA ILE A 121 -3.16 -9.74 14.46
C ILE A 121 -3.49 -9.14 15.81
N ASN A 122 -2.98 -9.79 16.84
CA ASN A 122 -3.00 -9.26 18.20
C ASN A 122 -1.69 -8.54 18.47
N GLN A 123 -1.78 -7.24 18.68
CA GLN A 123 -0.66 -6.42 19.13
C GLN A 123 -0.78 -6.15 20.62
N TYR A 124 0.38 -6.17 21.27
CA TYR A 124 0.50 -5.90 22.69
C TYR A 124 0.93 -4.43 22.90
N PRO A 125 0.68 -3.86 24.08
CA PRO A 125 1.18 -2.53 24.42
C PRO A 125 2.68 -2.43 24.16
N LEU A 126 3.11 -1.26 23.68
CA LEU A 126 4.53 -1.00 23.42
C LEU A 126 5.34 -1.32 24.70
N PRO A 127 6.39 -2.16 24.60
CA PRO A 127 7.31 -2.36 25.71
C PRO A 127 7.87 -1.02 26.19
N ALA A 128 8.19 -0.92 27.49
CA ALA A 128 8.72 0.33 28.05
C ALA A 128 10.01 0.74 27.32
N GLY A 129 10.01 1.95 26.74
CA GLY A 129 11.14 2.50 25.99
C GLY A 129 11.11 2.25 24.49
N GLU A 130 10.15 1.49 23.98
CA GLU A 130 9.96 1.27 22.55
C GLU A 130 9.07 2.35 21.92
N GLY A 131 9.40 2.71 20.68
CA GLY A 131 8.65 3.67 19.88
C GLY A 131 7.65 3.01 18.92
N PRO A 132 6.82 3.81 18.24
CA PRO A 132 5.83 3.32 17.27
C PRO A 132 6.39 2.40 16.17
N PHE A 133 7.67 2.56 15.79
CA PHE A 133 8.37 1.72 14.83
C PHE A 133 8.40 0.23 15.22
N TYR A 134 8.30 -0.09 16.51
CA TYR A 134 8.21 -1.47 16.98
C TYR A 134 6.94 -2.16 16.46
N ASN A 135 5.79 -1.51 16.64
CA ASN A 135 4.51 -2.02 16.16
C ASN A 135 4.46 -2.08 14.64
N GLU A 136 5.01 -1.07 13.97
CA GLU A 136 5.14 -1.04 12.52
C GLU A 136 5.91 -2.26 11.99
N ASN A 137 7.06 -2.59 12.58
CA ASN A 137 7.84 -3.77 12.21
C ASN A 137 7.08 -5.09 12.42
N GLN A 138 6.25 -5.17 13.47
CA GLN A 138 5.40 -6.33 13.68
C GLN A 138 4.31 -6.44 12.62
N MET A 139 3.64 -5.33 12.27
CA MET A 139 2.64 -5.34 11.20
C MET A 139 3.27 -5.69 9.85
N ARG A 140 4.50 -5.23 9.56
CA ARG A 140 5.23 -5.59 8.34
C ARG A 140 5.45 -7.09 8.22
N ARG A 141 6.00 -7.73 9.26
CA ARG A 141 6.21 -9.19 9.27
C ARG A 141 4.90 -9.98 9.16
N ALA A 142 3.85 -9.46 9.78
CA ALA A 142 2.52 -10.03 9.67
C ALA A 142 1.97 -9.92 8.24
N MET A 143 2.21 -8.80 7.56
CA MET A 143 1.83 -8.62 6.16
C MET A 143 2.59 -9.59 5.24
N ASP A 144 3.90 -9.77 5.45
CA ASP A 144 4.68 -10.76 4.69
C ASP A 144 4.09 -12.16 4.86
N SER A 145 3.73 -12.53 6.09
CA SER A 145 3.11 -13.82 6.39
C SER A 145 1.73 -13.95 5.72
N ALA A 146 0.92 -12.89 5.74
CA ALA A 146 -0.39 -12.86 5.10
C ALA A 146 -0.30 -12.97 3.56
N LEU A 147 0.69 -12.35 2.94
CA LEU A 147 0.94 -12.47 1.50
C LEU A 147 1.36 -13.90 1.11
N ILE A 148 2.21 -14.54 1.93
CA ILE A 148 2.59 -15.95 1.75
C ILE A 148 1.35 -16.86 1.90
N GLU A 149 0.53 -16.64 2.93
CA GLU A 149 -0.71 -17.40 3.15
C GLU A 149 -1.72 -17.20 2.01
N ALA A 150 -1.80 -16.00 1.45
CA ALA A 150 -2.61 -15.67 0.27
C ALA A 150 -2.12 -16.37 -1.02
N GLY A 151 -0.94 -16.99 -0.99
CA GLY A 151 -0.41 -17.78 -2.10
C GLY A 151 0.35 -16.98 -3.16
N VAL A 152 0.97 -15.86 -2.77
CA VAL A 152 1.82 -15.07 -3.68
C VAL A 152 2.99 -15.90 -4.19
N GLN A 153 3.31 -15.76 -5.48
CA GLN A 153 4.38 -16.49 -6.16
C GLN A 153 5.43 -15.57 -6.75
N GLU A 154 6.58 -16.13 -7.11
CA GLU A 154 7.63 -15.39 -7.79
C GLU A 154 7.13 -14.81 -9.12
N GLY A 155 7.27 -13.49 -9.30
CA GLY A 155 6.85 -12.76 -10.48
C GLY A 155 5.47 -12.09 -10.35
N ASP A 156 4.73 -12.37 -9.26
CA ASP A 156 3.47 -11.68 -8.96
C ASP A 156 3.69 -10.21 -8.60
N LEU A 157 2.66 -9.41 -8.85
CA LEU A 157 2.66 -7.98 -8.55
C LEU A 157 2.03 -7.74 -7.18
N ILE A 158 2.78 -7.15 -6.25
CA ILE A 158 2.26 -6.77 -4.93
C ILE A 158 2.19 -5.26 -4.86
N ILE A 159 1.01 -4.75 -4.50
CA ILE A 159 0.78 -3.34 -4.20
C ILE A 159 0.62 -3.23 -2.69
N MET A 160 1.43 -2.38 -2.05
CA MET A 160 1.27 -2.07 -0.63
C MET A 160 1.14 -0.56 -0.45
N SER A 161 0.03 -0.14 0.15
CA SER A 161 -0.27 1.27 0.39
C SER A 161 -1.27 1.44 1.54
N ASP A 162 -1.47 2.68 1.96
CA ASP A 162 -2.59 3.03 2.84
C ASP A 162 -3.93 2.87 2.09
N VAL A 163 -5.03 2.78 2.85
CA VAL A 163 -6.38 2.57 2.29
C VAL A 163 -6.80 3.77 1.42
N ASP A 164 -6.40 4.99 1.79
CA ASP A 164 -6.68 6.24 1.05
C ASP A 164 -5.81 6.43 -0.20
N GLU A 165 -4.79 5.59 -0.40
CA GLU A 165 -3.84 5.67 -1.52
C GLU A 165 -4.25 4.77 -2.69
N ILE A 166 -5.41 5.09 -3.29
CA ILE A 166 -6.02 4.27 -4.35
C ILE A 166 -5.26 4.44 -5.68
N VAL A 167 -4.70 3.34 -6.16
CA VAL A 167 -3.95 3.29 -7.41
C VAL A 167 -4.90 3.30 -8.61
N ARG A 168 -4.48 3.93 -9.71
CA ARG A 168 -5.21 3.89 -10.98
C ARG A 168 -5.16 2.47 -11.57
N PRO A 169 -6.30 1.81 -11.88
CA PRO A 169 -6.32 0.44 -12.42
C PRO A 169 -5.51 0.30 -13.73
N GLN A 170 -5.52 1.34 -14.55
CA GLN A 170 -4.80 1.38 -15.81
C GLN A 170 -3.27 1.30 -15.60
N THR A 171 -2.74 1.87 -14.52
CA THR A 171 -1.33 1.76 -14.17
C THR A 171 -0.97 0.31 -13.86
N LEU A 172 -1.80 -0.40 -13.09
CA LEU A 172 -1.61 -1.82 -12.79
C LEU A 172 -1.69 -2.70 -14.04
N SER A 173 -2.58 -2.35 -14.98
CA SER A 173 -2.69 -3.07 -16.25
C SER A 173 -1.40 -3.02 -17.07
N ILE A 174 -0.72 -1.87 -17.09
CA ILE A 174 0.57 -1.71 -17.77
C ILE A 174 1.64 -2.51 -17.03
N LEU A 175 1.73 -2.36 -15.70
CA LEU A 175 2.76 -3.05 -14.91
C LEU A 175 2.62 -4.57 -14.96
N LYS A 176 1.39 -5.09 -14.99
CA LYS A 176 1.09 -6.52 -15.18
C LYS A 176 1.46 -7.02 -16.58
N ALA A 177 1.29 -6.19 -17.61
CA ALA A 177 1.45 -6.59 -19.01
C ALA A 177 2.86 -6.40 -19.57
N CYS A 178 3.73 -5.62 -18.92
CA CYS A 178 5.04 -5.27 -19.44
C CYS A 178 6.19 -6.01 -18.73
N ASP A 179 7.26 -6.25 -19.48
CA ASP A 179 8.54 -6.81 -19.05
C ASP A 179 9.64 -5.74 -19.16
N GLY A 180 10.52 -5.66 -18.15
CA GLY A 180 11.49 -4.56 -17.97
C GLY A 180 11.05 -3.45 -17.01
N VAL A 181 9.89 -3.62 -16.36
CA VAL A 181 9.47 -2.81 -15.22
C VAL A 181 10.46 -3.04 -14.06
N PRO A 182 10.89 -2.00 -13.32
CA PRO A 182 11.73 -2.19 -12.14
C PRO A 182 11.07 -3.08 -11.09
N ASP A 183 11.84 -3.96 -10.45
CA ASP A 183 11.33 -4.86 -9.41
C ASP A 183 10.73 -4.12 -8.21
N VAL A 184 11.22 -2.90 -7.92
CA VAL A 184 10.67 -2.04 -6.87
C VAL A 184 10.45 -0.65 -7.47
N LEU A 185 9.24 -0.12 -7.31
CA LEU A 185 8.89 1.22 -7.74
C LEU A 185 7.89 1.88 -6.79
N HIS A 186 7.95 3.21 -6.72
CA HIS A 186 6.97 4.03 -6.04
C HIS A 186 6.01 4.64 -7.05
N LEU A 187 4.72 4.58 -6.76
CA LEU A 187 3.71 5.26 -7.54
C LEU A 187 3.53 6.69 -7.06
N GLN A 188 3.57 7.60 -8.02
CA GLN A 188 3.30 9.00 -7.80
C GLN A 188 1.77 9.21 -7.78
N LEU A 189 1.22 9.48 -6.61
CA LEU A 189 -0.20 9.74 -6.43
C LEU A 189 -0.49 11.25 -6.39
N LYS A 190 -1.72 11.62 -6.75
CA LYS A 190 -2.22 12.99 -6.59
C LYS A 190 -2.78 13.15 -5.18
N ASN A 191 -2.25 14.09 -4.42
CA ASN A 191 -2.69 14.39 -3.08
C ASN A 191 -3.82 15.42 -3.09
N TYR A 192 -4.91 15.10 -2.41
CA TYR A 192 -6.05 15.99 -2.19
C TYR A 192 -6.31 16.11 -0.70
N LEU A 193 -6.70 17.30 -0.24
CA LEU A 193 -6.96 17.57 1.17
C LEU A 193 -8.44 17.94 1.35
N TYR A 194 -9.16 17.27 2.25
CA TYR A 194 -10.61 17.46 2.51
C TYR A 194 -11.57 17.08 1.36
N SER A 195 -11.29 17.45 0.11
CA SER A 195 -12.09 17.15 -1.08
C SER A 195 -11.21 17.08 -2.33
N PHE A 196 -11.67 16.40 -3.38
CA PHE A 196 -11.01 16.33 -4.69
C PHE A 196 -10.87 17.69 -5.40
N GLU A 197 -11.54 18.72 -4.92
CA GLU A 197 -11.39 20.10 -5.39
C GLU A 197 -10.08 20.75 -4.89
N PHE A 198 -9.57 20.33 -3.74
CA PHE A 198 -8.38 20.92 -3.10
C PHE A 198 -7.15 20.06 -3.37
N PHE A 199 -6.66 20.13 -4.60
CA PHE A 199 -5.38 19.54 -4.99
C PHE A 199 -4.24 20.19 -4.20
N LEU A 200 -3.43 19.37 -3.53
CA LEU A 200 -2.26 19.81 -2.76
C LEU A 200 -1.02 19.76 -3.63
N ASP A 201 -0.64 18.56 -4.08
CA ASP A 201 0.51 18.31 -4.95
C ASP A 201 0.44 16.91 -5.57
N SER A 202 1.42 16.61 -6.44
CA SER A 202 1.68 15.26 -6.95
C SER A 202 2.97 14.69 -6.37
N ASN A 203 3.39 15.10 -5.18
CA ASN A 203 4.67 14.70 -4.59
C ASN A 203 4.52 13.50 -3.64
N SER A 204 3.36 12.82 -3.64
CA SER A 204 3.18 11.57 -2.90
C SER A 204 3.85 10.41 -3.60
N TRP A 205 4.90 9.88 -2.99
CA TRP A 205 5.61 8.67 -3.41
C TRP A 205 5.39 7.56 -2.37
N ARG A 206 4.13 7.15 -2.18
CA ARG A 206 3.71 6.36 -1.01
C ARG A 206 3.08 5.00 -1.32
N ALA A 207 2.47 4.83 -2.50
CA ALA A 207 2.07 3.51 -2.93
C ALA A 207 3.27 2.77 -3.53
N HIS A 208 3.50 1.54 -3.10
CA HIS A 208 4.65 0.73 -3.50
C HIS A 208 4.19 -0.41 -4.36
N ILE A 209 4.97 -0.68 -5.40
CA ILE A 209 4.83 -1.89 -6.17
C ILE A 209 6.14 -2.64 -6.13
N ALA A 210 6.05 -3.92 -5.75
CA ALA A 210 7.16 -4.84 -5.73
C ALA A 210 6.83 -6.07 -6.58
N GLY A 211 7.75 -6.44 -7.48
CA GLY A 211 7.87 -7.79 -8.00
C GLY A 211 8.60 -8.64 -6.97
N THR A 212 8.08 -9.82 -6.66
CA THR A 212 8.72 -10.72 -5.69
C THR A 212 10.04 -11.28 -6.22
N VAL A 213 11.12 -11.12 -5.44
CA VAL A 213 12.33 -11.97 -5.45
C VAL A 213 12.15 -13.12 -4.45
N PRO A 214 12.92 -14.23 -4.51
CA PRO A 214 12.65 -15.50 -3.81
C PRO A 214 12.53 -15.43 -2.27
N PHE A 215 12.76 -14.28 -1.66
CA PHE A 215 12.49 -14.02 -0.25
C PHE A 215 11.83 -12.63 -0.17
N VAL A 216 10.51 -12.62 0.06
CA VAL A 216 9.66 -11.43 0.24
C VAL A 216 10.42 -10.34 1.00
N PHE A 217 10.66 -9.20 0.35
CA PHE A 217 11.29 -8.02 0.93
C PHE A 217 10.49 -6.79 0.49
N VAL A 218 9.60 -6.30 1.35
CA VAL A 218 8.97 -4.98 1.19
C VAL A 218 9.74 -3.97 2.04
N GLN A 219 10.76 -3.35 1.44
CA GLN A 219 11.48 -2.19 1.98
C GLN A 219 11.44 -1.15 0.84
N LEU A 220 10.91 0.08 0.95
CA LEU A 220 10.86 1.08 2.02
C LEU A 220 9.57 1.89 1.85
N VAL A 221 8.89 2.25 2.93
CA VAL A 221 8.43 3.64 3.16
C VAL A 221 8.15 3.77 4.63
N ASN A 222 8.68 4.84 5.22
CA ASN A 222 8.22 5.34 6.50
C ASN A 222 6.70 5.43 6.43
N PHE A 223 5.97 4.59 7.17
CA PHE A 223 4.65 4.99 7.62
C PHE A 223 4.93 6.27 8.41
N SER A 224 4.82 7.43 7.74
CA SER A 224 4.77 8.68 8.45
C SER A 224 3.46 8.59 9.20
N LEU A 225 3.54 8.11 10.43
CA LEU A 225 2.52 8.26 11.44
C LEU A 225 2.09 9.73 11.31
N LYS A 226 0.88 9.91 10.78
CA LYS A 226 0.22 11.21 10.74
C LYS A 226 0.07 11.69 12.18
#